data_AF-D8QVA4-F1
#
_entry.id   AF-D8QVA4-F1
#
_cell.length_a   1.000
_cell.length_b   1.000
_cell.length_c   1.000
_cell.angle_alpha   90.00
_cell.angle_beta   90.00
_cell.angle_gamma   90.00
#
_symmetry.space_group_name_H-M   'P 1'
#
loop_
_entity.id
_entity.type
_entity.pdbx_description
1 polymer ?
#
loop_
_entity_poly.entity_id
_entity_poly.type
_entity_poly.pdbx_seq_one_letter_code
_entity_poly.pdbx_strand_id
1 'polypeptide(L)'
;MGFIIGQYINPIIRNSMHPLKGNLYVIEHVLKLFIALQILCFGDRKFYKDWWNAKSVDEYWWLWNMPIHCWLIRHVYFPCLRLGLHKQLAILVVFVISGIFHEICIVVLCHMLQGWAFLGIMFQVLLVLVTNVLQCKFQSSMVGNMIFWFFFCIVGQPMCVLLYYHDVVNRQQLQLAGRSK
;
A
#
# COMPACT_ATOMS: atom_id res chain seq x y z
N MET A 1 -21.60 -0.72 -13.91
CA MET A 1 -20.73 -1.50 -13.00
C MET A 1 -20.92 -1.21 -11.51
N GLY A 2 -21.40 -0.03 -11.09
CA GLY A 2 -21.66 0.26 -9.65
C GLY A 2 -22.81 -0.53 -9.00
N PHE A 3 -23.69 -1.15 -9.79
CA PHE A 3 -24.88 -1.86 -9.28
C PHE A 3 -24.59 -3.29 -8.79
N ILE A 4 -23.57 -3.96 -9.34
CA ILE A 4 -23.19 -5.34 -8.96
C ILE A 4 -22.36 -5.34 -7.67
N ILE A 5 -21.53 -4.31 -7.49
CA ILE A 5 -20.69 -4.13 -6.29
C ILE A 5 -21.56 -3.89 -5.05
N GLY A 6 -22.61 -3.07 -5.15
CA GLY A 6 -23.53 -2.81 -4.03
C GLY A 6 -24.39 -4.01 -3.61
N GLN A 7 -24.70 -4.92 -4.54
CA GLN A 7 -25.54 -6.09 -4.26
C GLN A 7 -24.76 -7.25 -3.62
N TYR A 8 -23.49 -7.44 -3.97
CA TYR A 8 -22.66 -8.51 -3.41
C TYR A 8 -22.01 -8.14 -2.08
N ILE A 9 -21.66 -6.86 -1.90
CA ILE A 9 -21.01 -6.39 -0.68
C ILE A 9 -22.01 -6.35 0.49
N ASN A 10 -23.20 -5.78 0.30
CA ASN A 10 -24.17 -5.56 1.38
C ASN A 10 -24.58 -6.82 2.20
N PRO A 11 -24.88 -7.99 1.61
CA PRO A 11 -25.22 -9.19 2.37
C PRO A 11 -24.03 -9.83 3.10
N ILE A 12 -22.80 -9.71 2.56
CA ILE A 12 -21.57 -10.18 3.21
C ILE A 12 -21.28 -9.37 4.47
N ILE A 13 -21.62 -8.07 4.47
CA ILE A 13 -21.43 -7.16 5.61
C ILE A 13 -22.43 -7.41 6.73
N ARG A 14 -23.70 -7.63 6.37
CA ARG A 14 -24.76 -7.86 7.36
C ARG A 14 -24.52 -9.13 8.18
N ASN A 15 -24.05 -10.20 7.53
CA ASN A 15 -23.88 -11.52 8.16
C ASN A 15 -22.46 -11.84 8.63
N SER A 16 -21.44 -11.06 8.26
CA SER A 16 -20.09 -11.31 8.77
C SER A 16 -19.96 -10.81 10.22
N MET A 17 -19.91 -11.73 11.18
CA MET A 17 -19.37 -11.45 12.53
C MET A 17 -17.84 -11.28 12.45
N HIS A 18 -17.36 -10.35 11.62
CA HIS A 18 -15.94 -10.05 11.54
C HIS A 18 -15.61 -8.89 12.50
N PRO A 19 -14.47 -8.92 13.23
CA PRO A 19 -14.04 -7.85 14.14
C PRO A 19 -14.00 -6.42 13.56
N LEU A 20 -14.11 -6.30 12.23
CA LEU A 20 -13.86 -5.09 11.46
C LEU A 20 -15.16 -4.37 11.03
N LYS A 21 -16.33 -4.68 11.62
CA LYS A 21 -17.62 -4.05 11.25
C LYS A 21 -17.58 -2.51 11.25
N GLY A 22 -16.86 -1.88 12.18
CA GLY A 22 -16.67 -0.42 12.22
C GLY A 22 -15.74 0.11 11.11
N ASN A 23 -14.72 -0.67 10.75
CA ASN A 23 -13.71 -0.34 9.74
C ASN A 23 -14.31 -0.30 8.32
N LEU A 24 -15.39 -1.04 8.10
CA LEU A 24 -16.02 -1.13 6.79
C LEU A 24 -16.73 0.16 6.35
N TYR A 25 -17.29 0.92 7.30
CA TYR A 25 -17.85 2.24 7.00
C TYR A 25 -16.77 3.22 6.55
N VAL A 26 -15.56 3.13 7.12
CA VAL A 26 -14.41 3.94 6.72
C VAL A 26 -13.93 3.54 5.33
N ILE A 27 -13.84 2.24 5.03
CA ILE A 27 -13.53 1.74 3.69
C ILE A 27 -14.56 2.23 2.67
N GLU A 28 -15.86 2.19 3.00
CA GLU A 28 -16.89 2.73 2.12
C GLU A 28 -16.73 4.25 1.90
N HIS A 29 -16.40 5.03 2.94
CA HIS A 29 -16.21 6.47 2.82
C HIS A 29 -14.95 6.81 2.00
N VAL A 30 -13.85 6.10 2.19
CA VAL A 30 -12.62 6.24 1.40
C VAL A 30 -12.88 5.87 -0.06
N LEU A 31 -13.62 4.79 -0.32
CA LEU A 31 -14.00 4.39 -1.66
C LEU A 31 -14.94 5.42 -2.32
N LYS A 32 -15.90 5.95 -1.57
CA LYS A 32 -16.80 7.03 -2.03
C LYS A 32 -16.03 8.32 -2.32
N LEU A 33 -15.03 8.68 -1.51
CA LEU A 33 -14.13 9.82 -1.76
C LEU A 33 -13.29 9.62 -3.02
N PHE A 34 -12.73 8.41 -3.22
CA PHE A 34 -11.97 8.07 -4.42
C PHE A 34 -12.85 8.14 -5.69
N ILE A 35 -14.07 7.62 -5.62
CA ILE A 35 -15.06 7.69 -6.70
C ILE A 35 -15.54 9.14 -6.91
N ALA A 36 -15.76 9.92 -5.86
CA ALA A 36 -16.16 11.33 -5.94
C ALA A 36 -15.08 12.19 -6.60
N LEU A 37 -13.80 11.96 -6.28
CA LEU A 37 -12.67 12.59 -6.96
C LEU A 37 -12.62 12.24 -8.45
N GLN A 38 -13.00 11.02 -8.80
CA GLN A 38 -13.10 10.55 -10.18
C GLN A 38 -14.27 11.19 -10.94
N ILE A 39 -15.39 11.48 -10.25
CA ILE A 39 -16.59 12.15 -10.79
C ILE A 39 -16.41 13.67 -10.89
N LEU A 40 -15.65 14.29 -9.97
CA LEU A 40 -15.42 15.74 -9.93
C LEU A 40 -14.51 16.27 -11.05
N CYS A 41 -14.06 15.43 -11.99
CA CYS A 41 -13.38 15.83 -13.23
C CYS A 41 -12.28 16.89 -13.04
N PHE A 42 -11.44 16.75 -12.01
CA PHE A 42 -10.19 17.52 -11.95
C PHE A 42 -9.30 17.02 -13.10
N GLY A 43 -9.15 17.84 -14.13
CA GLY A 43 -8.91 17.45 -15.52
C GLY A 43 -7.53 16.89 -15.91
N ASP A 44 -6.76 16.29 -15.01
CA ASP A 44 -5.46 15.68 -15.37
C ASP A 44 -5.50 14.14 -15.32
N ARG A 45 -5.78 13.55 -16.48
CA ARG A 45 -6.27 12.17 -16.66
C ARG A 45 -5.18 11.08 -16.65
N LYS A 46 -4.28 11.05 -15.66
CA LYS A 46 -3.29 9.95 -15.53
C LYS A 46 -3.09 9.55 -14.07
N PHE A 47 -4.11 8.95 -13.45
CA PHE A 47 -4.01 8.40 -12.10
C PHE A 47 -3.09 7.18 -12.03
N TYR A 48 -3.17 6.33 -13.07
CA TYR A 48 -2.32 5.16 -13.25
C TYR A 48 -1.99 4.99 -14.74
N LYS A 49 -0.96 4.21 -15.02
CA LYS A 49 -0.54 3.77 -16.36
C LYS A 49 -0.42 2.24 -16.37
N ASP A 50 0.15 1.66 -17.42
CA ASP A 50 0.30 0.21 -17.62
C ASP A 50 1.33 -0.42 -16.65
N TRP A 51 1.02 -0.36 -15.35
CA TRP A 51 1.90 -0.80 -14.25
C TRP A 51 2.14 -2.31 -14.27
N TRP A 52 1.26 -3.10 -14.89
CA TRP A 52 1.40 -4.55 -15.03
C TRP A 52 2.59 -4.95 -15.93
N ASN A 53 3.09 -4.03 -16.75
CA ASN A 53 4.27 -4.24 -17.59
C ASN A 53 5.50 -3.49 -17.07
N ALA A 54 5.47 -3.04 -15.80
CA ALA A 54 6.61 -2.39 -15.18
C ALA A 54 7.84 -3.30 -15.22
N LYS A 55 8.97 -2.74 -15.64
CA LYS A 55 10.23 -3.47 -15.76
C LYS A 55 10.98 -3.51 -14.43
N SER A 56 10.61 -2.63 -13.50
CA SER A 56 11.19 -2.49 -12.18
C SER A 56 10.15 -2.07 -11.14
N VAL A 57 10.50 -2.26 -9.87
CA VAL A 57 9.61 -1.92 -8.74
C VAL A 57 9.45 -0.40 -8.60
N ASP A 58 10.47 0.39 -8.93
CA ASP A 58 10.37 1.85 -8.96
C ASP A 58 9.42 2.36 -10.06
N GLU A 59 9.49 1.77 -11.25
CA GLU A 59 8.56 2.08 -12.34
C GLU A 59 7.12 1.72 -11.95
N TYR A 60 6.93 0.57 -11.30
CA TYR A 60 5.62 0.18 -10.77
C TYR A 60 5.02 1.25 -9.84
N TRP A 61 5.78 1.76 -8.86
CA TRP A 61 5.25 2.75 -7.90
C TRP A 61 4.81 4.05 -8.54
N TRP A 62 5.54 4.50 -9.57
CA TRP A 62 5.16 5.66 -10.35
C TRP A 62 3.91 5.40 -11.20
N LEU A 63 3.82 4.23 -11.83
CA LEU A 63 2.70 3.86 -12.71
C LEU A 63 1.42 3.52 -11.93
N TRP A 64 1.54 2.99 -10.71
CA TRP A 64 0.42 2.58 -9.86
C TRP A 64 -0.31 3.77 -9.24
N ASN A 65 0.44 4.74 -8.68
CA ASN A 65 -0.14 5.89 -7.98
C ASN A 65 0.60 7.18 -8.30
N MET A 66 0.39 7.66 -9.53
CA MET A 66 1.08 8.81 -10.08
C MET A 66 0.86 10.10 -9.25
N PRO A 67 -0.35 10.43 -8.75
CA PRO A 67 -0.55 11.66 -7.96
C PRO A 67 0.24 11.67 -6.65
N ILE A 68 0.22 10.57 -5.89
CA ILE A 68 0.97 10.48 -4.62
C ILE A 68 2.46 10.50 -4.90
N HIS A 69 2.91 9.77 -5.92
CA HIS A 69 4.31 9.76 -6.32
C HIS A 69 4.79 11.18 -6.70
N CYS A 70 4.04 11.91 -7.52
CA CYS A 70 4.36 13.30 -7.88
C CYS A 70 4.33 14.23 -6.66
N TRP A 71 3.40 14.03 -5.73
CA TRP A 71 3.34 14.81 -4.50
C TRP A 71 4.57 14.58 -3.62
N LEU A 72 4.97 13.33 -3.40
CA LEU A 72 6.17 12.97 -2.64
C LEU A 72 7.44 13.51 -3.29
N ILE A 73 7.56 13.41 -4.63
CA ILE A 73 8.70 13.97 -5.34
C ILE A 73 8.78 15.49 -5.13
N ARG A 74 7.66 16.20 -5.28
CA ARG A 74 7.62 17.65 -5.21
C ARG A 74 7.86 18.20 -3.80
N HIS A 75 7.25 17.58 -2.79
CA HIS A 75 7.22 18.12 -1.43
C HIS A 75 8.21 17.48 -0.47
N VAL A 76 8.77 16.32 -0.82
CA VAL A 76 9.73 15.61 0.03
C VAL A 76 11.08 15.45 -0.68
N TYR A 77 11.10 14.81 -1.86
CA TYR A 77 12.36 14.46 -2.53
C TYR A 77 13.15 15.69 -2.98
N PHE A 78 12.55 16.62 -3.72
CA PHE A 78 13.25 17.81 -4.19
C PHE A 78 13.72 18.73 -3.05
N PRO A 79 12.91 18.98 -1.99
CA PRO A 79 13.40 19.68 -0.81
C PRO A 79 14.60 18.98 -0.15
N CYS A 80 14.56 17.65 0.00
CA CYS A 80 15.70 16.88 0.53
C CYS A 80 16.98 17.07 -0.31
N LEU A 81 16.86 17.06 -1.64
CA LEU A 81 17.99 17.30 -2.53
C LEU A 81 18.52 18.74 -2.43
N ARG A 82 17.63 19.74 -2.30
CA ARG A 82 18.02 21.15 -2.13
C ARG A 82 18.73 21.41 -0.80
N LEU A 83 18.46 20.59 0.21
CA LEU A 83 19.17 20.59 1.50
C LEU A 83 20.56 19.94 1.43
N GLY A 84 20.98 19.42 0.28
CA GLY A 84 22.29 18.80 0.09
C GLY A 84 22.35 17.31 0.45
N LEU A 85 21.21 16.65 0.66
CA LEU A 85 21.20 15.21 0.95
C LEU A 85 21.57 14.39 -0.30
N HIS A 86 22.34 13.31 -0.09
CA HIS A 86 22.64 12.35 -1.15
C HIS A 86 21.35 11.70 -1.68
N LYS A 87 21.33 11.38 -2.98
CA LYS A 87 20.16 10.82 -3.68
C LYS A 87 19.55 9.59 -2.98
N GLN A 88 20.40 8.67 -2.52
CA GLN A 88 19.96 7.45 -1.81
C GLN A 88 19.27 7.78 -0.48
N LEU A 89 19.81 8.74 0.27
CA LEU A 89 19.25 9.19 1.54
C LEU A 89 17.92 9.91 1.32
N ALA A 90 17.81 10.74 0.27
CA ALA A 90 16.55 11.39 -0.09
C ALA A 90 15.46 10.39 -0.46
N ILE A 91 15.80 9.31 -1.18
CA ILE A 91 14.86 8.21 -1.47
C ILE A 91 14.43 7.53 -0.17
N LEU A 92 15.37 7.20 0.73
CA LEU A 92 15.05 6.58 2.02
C LEU A 92 14.06 7.44 2.83
N VAL A 93 14.27 8.75 2.90
CA VAL A 93 13.37 9.68 3.60
C VAL A 93 11.96 9.68 2.99
N VAL A 94 11.85 9.68 1.67
CA VAL A 94 10.56 9.58 0.97
C VAL A 94 9.82 8.30 1.34
N PHE A 95 10.53 7.16 1.36
CA PHE A 95 9.93 5.89 1.75
C PHE A 95 9.53 5.87 3.24
N VAL A 96 10.33 6.44 4.13
CA VAL A 96 10.00 6.52 5.57
C VAL A 96 8.72 7.32 5.78
N ILE A 97 8.61 8.49 5.16
CA ILE A 97 7.40 9.32 5.22
C ILE A 97 6.21 8.56 4.64
N SER A 98 6.38 7.90 3.48
CA SER A 98 5.35 7.04 2.89
C SER A 98 4.91 5.92 3.85
N GLY A 99 5.85 5.22 4.49
CA GLY A 99 5.55 4.16 5.45
C GLY A 99 4.77 4.65 6.66
N ILE A 100 5.08 5.84 7.18
CA ILE A 100 4.33 6.47 8.28
C ILE A 100 2.90 6.76 7.84
N PHE A 101 2.69 7.32 6.65
CA PHE A 101 1.34 7.55 6.12
C PHE A 101 0.55 6.25 5.96
N HIS A 102 1.20 5.18 5.47
CA HIS A 102 0.54 3.87 5.33
C HIS A 102 0.14 3.29 6.70
N GLU A 103 1.00 3.38 7.71
CA GLU A 103 0.68 2.94 9.07
C GLU A 103 -0.45 3.79 9.65
N ILE A 104 -0.44 5.12 9.51
CA ILE A 104 -1.54 6.00 9.96
C ILE A 104 -2.86 5.61 9.29
N CYS A 105 -2.87 5.35 7.98
CA CYS A 105 -4.06 4.89 7.27
C CYS A 105 -4.58 3.58 7.87
N ILE A 106 -3.70 2.60 8.12
CA ILE A 106 -4.10 1.32 8.73
C ILE A 106 -4.55 1.49 10.18
N VAL A 107 -3.92 2.36 10.96
CA VAL A 107 -4.32 2.67 12.33
C VAL A 107 -5.70 3.33 12.36
N VAL A 108 -5.98 4.26 11.46
CA VAL A 108 -7.30 4.91 11.36
C VAL A 108 -8.37 3.91 10.94
N LEU A 109 -8.05 3.00 10.03
CA LEU A 109 -8.95 1.94 9.58
C LEU A 109 -9.17 0.89 10.68
N CYS A 110 -8.10 0.18 11.06
CA CYS A 110 -8.15 -0.97 11.93
C CYS A 110 -8.17 -0.63 13.42
N HIS A 111 -7.93 0.62 13.81
CA HIS A 111 -7.75 1.05 15.21
C HIS A 111 -6.66 0.26 15.96
N MET A 112 -5.63 -0.17 15.23
CA MET A 112 -4.52 -0.94 15.78
C MET A 112 -3.19 -0.44 15.23
N LEU A 113 -2.20 -0.29 16.11
CA LEU A 113 -0.84 0.11 15.79
C LEU A 113 0.08 -1.09 16.01
N GLN A 114 0.54 -1.72 14.93
CA GLN A 114 1.45 -2.88 14.99
C GLN A 114 2.75 -2.68 14.22
N GLY A 115 2.81 -1.72 13.27
CA GLY A 115 4.01 -1.41 12.51
C GLY A 115 4.27 -2.33 11.32
N TRP A 116 3.43 -3.35 11.06
CA TRP A 116 3.64 -4.29 9.94
C TRP A 116 3.58 -3.60 8.57
N ALA A 117 2.73 -2.57 8.42
CA ALA A 117 2.63 -1.84 7.15
C ALA A 117 3.87 -0.97 6.92
N PHE A 118 4.36 -0.29 7.97
CA PHE A 118 5.62 0.43 7.92
C PHE A 118 6.79 -0.47 7.54
N LEU A 119 6.93 -1.63 8.20
CA LEU A 119 7.98 -2.60 7.91
C LEU A 119 7.89 -3.14 6.47
N GLY A 120 6.68 -3.40 5.98
CA GLY A 120 6.45 -3.82 4.60
C GLY A 120 6.94 -2.80 3.57
N ILE A 121 6.66 -1.51 3.78
CA ILE A 121 7.14 -0.43 2.90
C ILE A 121 8.67 -0.25 3.01
N MET A 122 9.25 -0.41 4.21
CA MET A 122 10.71 -0.36 4.38
C MET A 122 11.42 -1.52 3.69
N PHE A 123 10.85 -2.72 3.75
CA PHE A 123 11.39 -3.87 3.06
C PHE A 123 11.39 -3.69 1.52
N GLN A 124 10.44 -2.94 0.97
CA GLN A 124 10.42 -2.62 -0.46
C GLN A 124 11.62 -1.78 -0.90
N VAL A 125 12.21 -0.95 -0.03
CA VAL A 125 13.44 -0.21 -0.36
C VAL A 125 14.58 -1.17 -0.66
N LEU A 126 14.73 -2.21 0.16
CA LEU A 126 15.73 -3.26 -0.07
C LEU A 126 15.46 -4.00 -1.38
N LEU A 127 14.19 -4.29 -1.67
CA LEU A 127 13.81 -4.94 -2.91
C LEU A 127 14.17 -4.09 -4.14
N VAL A 128 13.90 -2.78 -4.10
CA VAL A 128 14.25 -1.86 -5.19
C VAL A 128 15.77 -1.85 -5.45
N LEU A 129 16.58 -1.87 -4.39
CA LEU A 129 18.04 -1.95 -4.54
C LEU A 129 18.48 -3.27 -5.20
N VAL A 130 17.93 -4.39 -4.73
CA VAL A 130 18.21 -5.73 -5.28
C VAL A 130 17.77 -5.81 -6.75
N THR A 131 16.57 -5.34 -7.08
CA THR A 131 16.07 -5.37 -8.47
C THR A 131 16.92 -4.52 -9.40
N ASN A 132 17.40 -3.35 -8.96
CA ASN A 132 18.29 -2.51 -9.75
C ASN A 132 19.65 -3.21 -10.01
N VAL A 133 20.22 -3.86 -9.00
CA VAL A 133 21.47 -4.63 -9.16
C VAL A 133 21.30 -5.81 -10.12
N LEU A 134 20.20 -6.57 -9.97
CA LEU A 134 19.92 -7.70 -10.86
C LEU A 134 19.66 -7.24 -12.30
N GLN A 135 18.93 -6.13 -12.48
CA GLN A 135 18.66 -5.59 -13.80
C GLN A 135 19.94 -5.12 -14.51
N CYS A 136 20.87 -4.49 -13.79
CA CYS A 136 22.19 -4.17 -14.33
C CYS A 136 22.99 -5.41 -14.71
N LYS A 137 22.89 -6.51 -13.94
CA LYS A 137 23.63 -7.74 -14.17
C LYS A 137 23.10 -8.58 -15.34
N PHE A 138 21.78 -8.71 -15.46
CA PHE A 138 21.15 -9.58 -16.46
C PHE A 138 20.73 -8.84 -17.75
N GLN A 139 20.72 -7.48 -17.74
CA GLN A 139 20.36 -6.63 -18.89
C GLN A 139 19.01 -7.01 -19.56
N SER A 140 18.15 -7.73 -18.85
CA SER A 140 16.86 -8.21 -19.34
C SER A 140 15.75 -7.62 -18.50
N SER A 141 14.82 -6.91 -19.16
CA SER A 141 13.66 -6.31 -18.51
C SER A 141 12.64 -7.35 -18.02
N MET A 142 12.71 -8.59 -18.52
CA MET A 142 11.80 -9.66 -18.13
C MET A 142 12.08 -10.16 -16.71
N VAL A 143 13.37 -10.20 -16.31
CA VAL A 143 13.78 -10.65 -14.97
C VAL A 143 13.21 -9.72 -13.89
N GLY A 144 13.28 -8.41 -14.10
CA GLY A 144 12.70 -7.43 -13.17
C GLY A 144 11.19 -7.56 -13.03
N ASN A 145 10.48 -7.78 -14.15
CA ASN A 145 9.03 -8.00 -14.18
C ASN A 145 8.63 -9.29 -13.42
N MET A 146 9.35 -10.40 -13.64
CA MET A 146 9.09 -11.67 -12.92
C MET A 146 9.30 -11.55 -11.41
N ILE A 147 10.39 -10.89 -10.98
CA ILE A 147 10.67 -10.65 -9.56
C ILE A 147 9.59 -9.75 -8.95
N PHE A 148 9.16 -8.71 -9.68
CA PHE A 148 8.07 -7.85 -9.28
C PHE A 148 6.79 -8.66 -9.02
N TRP A 149 6.34 -9.51 -9.96
CA TRP A 149 5.13 -10.31 -9.78
C TRP A 149 5.24 -11.30 -8.62
N PHE A 150 6.40 -11.94 -8.45
CA PHE A 150 6.61 -12.86 -7.33
C PHE A 150 6.48 -12.13 -5.98
N PHE A 151 7.15 -10.99 -5.82
CA PHE A 151 7.05 -10.20 -4.60
C PHE A 151 5.67 -9.59 -4.40
N PHE A 152 5.04 -9.07 -5.45
CA PHE A 152 3.72 -8.46 -5.40
C PHE A 152 2.64 -9.46 -4.97
N CYS A 153 2.65 -10.68 -5.54
CA CYS A 153 1.64 -11.69 -5.26
C CYS A 153 1.82 -12.40 -3.90
N ILE A 154 3.06 -12.53 -3.42
CA ILE A 154 3.35 -13.39 -2.25
C ILE A 154 3.73 -12.56 -1.02
N VAL A 155 4.71 -11.67 -1.15
CA VAL A 155 5.40 -11.08 0.01
C VAL A 155 4.94 -9.65 0.33
N GLY A 156 4.45 -8.91 -0.67
CA GLY A 156 4.12 -7.48 -0.56
C GLY A 156 2.86 -7.20 0.24
N GLN A 157 1.85 -6.62 -0.43
CA GLN A 157 0.58 -6.29 0.23
C GLN A 157 -0.14 -7.51 0.83
N PRO A 158 -0.19 -8.69 0.17
CA PRO A 158 -0.93 -9.85 0.70
C PRO A 158 -0.41 -10.36 2.04
N MET A 159 0.91 -10.43 2.22
CA MET A 159 1.51 -10.88 3.48
C MET A 159 1.25 -9.88 4.61
N CYS A 160 1.32 -8.58 4.34
CA CYS A 160 1.00 -7.55 5.34
C CYS A 160 -0.44 -7.69 5.83
N VAL A 161 -1.40 -7.92 4.91
CA VAL A 161 -2.80 -8.14 5.28
C VAL A 161 -2.96 -9.41 6.11
N LEU A 162 -2.28 -10.50 5.73
CA LEU A 162 -2.33 -11.76 6.48
C LEU A 162 -1.77 -11.61 7.90
N LEU A 163 -0.67 -10.90 8.07
CA LEU A 163 -0.05 -10.64 9.39
C LEU A 163 -0.97 -9.80 10.27
N TYR A 164 -1.60 -8.76 9.72
CA TYR A 164 -2.61 -7.98 10.43
C TYR A 164 -3.82 -8.83 10.83
N TYR A 165 -4.31 -9.68 9.93
CA TYR A 165 -5.41 -10.60 10.23
C TYR A 165 -5.06 -11.58 11.35
N HIS A 166 -3.88 -12.19 11.28
CA HIS A 166 -3.40 -13.13 12.29
C HIS A 166 -3.31 -12.45 13.68
N ASP A 167 -2.78 -11.22 13.76
CA ASP A 167 -2.67 -10.54 15.05
C ASP A 167 -4.02 -10.11 15.63
N VAL A 168 -4.98 -9.72 14.79
CA VAL A 168 -6.37 -9.46 15.22
C VAL A 168 -6.99 -10.71 15.83
N VAL A 169 -6.90 -11.85 15.14
CA VAL A 169 -7.47 -13.13 15.60
C VAL A 169 -6.81 -13.57 16.91
N ASN A 170 -5.48 -13.48 17.00
CA ASN A 170 -4.74 -13.86 18.20
C ASN A 170 -5.15 -13.02 19.43
N ARG A 171 -5.35 -11.71 19.26
CA ARG A 171 -5.84 -10.83 20.34
C ARG A 171 -7.25 -11.17 20.79
N GLN A 172 -8.13 -11.55 19.86
CA GLN A 172 -9.48 -12.00 20.23
C GLN A 172 -9.44 -13.28 21.06
N GLN A 173 -8.59 -14.25 20.69
CA GLN A 173 -8.43 -15.49 21.45
C GLN A 173 -7.91 -15.24 22.87
N LEU A 174 -6.95 -14.33 23.03
CA LEU A 174 -6.42 -13.95 24.35
C LEU A 174 -7.48 -13.27 25.23
N GLN A 175 -8.33 -12.41 24.66
CA GLN A 175 -9.43 -11.78 25.41
C GLN A 175 -10.47 -12.79 25.88
N LEU A 176 -10.78 -13.80 25.06
CA LEU A 176 -11.69 -14.88 25.42
C LEU A 176 -11.11 -15.77 26.52
N ALA A 177 -9.82 -16.11 26.44
CA ALA A 177 -9.11 -16.88 27.45
C ALA A 177 -9.00 -16.14 28.80
N GLY A 178 -8.84 -14.81 28.78
CA GLY A 178 -8.79 -13.98 29.98
C GLY A 178 -10.14 -13.75 30.66
N ARG A 179 -11.26 -13.83 29.93
CA ARG A 179 -12.62 -13.76 30.50
C ARG A 179 -13.13 -15.05 31.13
N SER A 180 -12.46 -16.18 30.86
CA SER A 180 -12.84 -17.50 31.38
C SER A 180 -12.18 -17.85 32.71
N LYS A 181 -11.39 -16.95 33.29
CA LYS A 181 -10.81 -17.05 34.64
C LYS A 181 -11.42 -16.00 35.54
#